data_AF-A0A368FL92-F1
#
_entry.id   AF-A0A368FL92-F1
#
_cell.length_a   1.000
_cell.length_b   1.000
_cell.length_c   1.000
_cell.angle_alpha   90.00
_cell.angle_beta   90.00
_cell.angle_gamma   90.00
#
_symmetry.space_group_name_H-M   'P 1'
#
loop_
_entity.id
_entity.type
_entity.pdbx_description
1 polymer ?
#
loop_
_entity_poly.entity_id
_entity_poly.type
_entity_poly.pdbx_seq_one_letter_code
_entity_poly.pdbx_strand_id
1 'polypeptide(L)'
;HPQPVAFVCLNGGTKAGTGTCRCTDLFTGRNCATPVCLNGGVVEKFPGNGRPLCECPAGYGGDHCEILSCSSSSPNVFGSTKRSLAVVIQSSFSQAELNSHINSGLTALLKYMGQADAFDEYIVSTFNAITVQNQTYAQVKTTPYSTSTAFLNATTSSAIMYQNSQSDTQPSLDALLQTIQTISYDKSSIFLFTDAPPYADTSDADMPNIVLAAIERQLQINVIVTAPYQMNSFCMQYPNSSIYSQLALQTGGTIVNLCQPYANSYPRDIITEFFTGYGITHHHVETLQEVLIPDCSAPSQTHFYVDDPSATVYAFVNSDQTESFEVEMSDNDSDGGFYQLRSQVLMPFFGIYQILPSVYNRNGYTLQVKAAANSTSGSCSVRIVEKTQLAVYLGFTPDPSKDSPSLTLKYG
;
A
#
# COMPACT_ATOMS: atom_id res chain seq x y z
N HIS A 1 29.35 -47.83 -33.45
CA HIS A 1 28.21 -46.90 -33.39
C HIS A 1 27.69 -46.86 -31.95
N PRO A 2 27.62 -45.69 -31.28
CA PRO A 2 26.91 -45.61 -30.02
C PRO A 2 25.43 -45.90 -30.28
N GLN A 3 24.83 -46.78 -29.49
CA GLN A 3 23.42 -47.14 -29.64
C GLN A 3 22.54 -45.91 -29.37
N PRO A 4 21.45 -45.70 -30.13
CA PRO A 4 20.55 -44.57 -29.90
C PRO A 4 19.93 -44.72 -28.51
N VAL A 5 20.13 -43.69 -27.67
CA VAL A 5 19.55 -43.63 -26.33
C VAL A 5 18.04 -43.70 -26.45
N ALA A 6 17.43 -44.68 -25.78
CA ALA A 6 15.97 -44.84 -25.79
C ALA A 6 15.30 -43.56 -25.27
N PHE A 7 14.31 -43.06 -26.01
CA PHE A 7 13.54 -41.89 -25.62
C PHE A 7 12.67 -42.23 -24.40
N VAL A 8 12.96 -41.58 -23.27
CA VAL A 8 12.29 -41.79 -21.97
C VAL A 8 11.61 -40.51 -21.53
N CYS A 9 10.38 -40.63 -21.01
CA CYS A 9 9.66 -39.55 -20.36
C CYS A 9 10.10 -39.43 -18.90
N LEU A 10 10.40 -38.21 -18.44
CA LEU A 10 10.83 -37.91 -17.08
C LEU A 10 9.65 -37.38 -16.24
N ASN A 11 9.85 -37.25 -14.93
CA ASN A 11 8.96 -36.56 -14.00
C ASN A 11 7.47 -36.98 -14.09
N GLY A 12 7.22 -38.29 -14.19
CA GLY A 12 5.85 -38.83 -14.26
C GLY A 12 5.17 -38.67 -15.63
N GLY A 13 5.87 -38.18 -16.65
CA GLY A 13 5.35 -38.07 -18.01
C GLY A 13 5.04 -39.43 -18.64
N THR A 14 3.98 -39.48 -19.45
CA THR A 14 3.55 -40.70 -20.17
C THR A 14 3.85 -40.58 -21.66
N LYS A 15 4.22 -41.68 -22.31
CA LYS A 15 4.61 -41.66 -23.72
C LYS A 15 3.38 -41.40 -24.60
N ALA A 16 3.42 -40.33 -25.39
CA ALA A 16 2.33 -39.89 -26.27
C ALA A 16 2.71 -40.01 -27.76
N GLY A 17 3.63 -40.92 -28.10
CA GLY A 17 4.11 -41.16 -29.46
C GLY A 17 5.52 -41.76 -29.51
N THR A 18 6.15 -41.80 -30.69
CA THR A 18 7.51 -42.33 -30.88
C THR A 18 8.62 -41.39 -30.40
N GLY A 19 8.30 -40.12 -30.07
CA GLY A 19 9.29 -39.14 -29.65
C GLY A 19 8.72 -37.95 -28.88
N THR A 20 7.57 -38.09 -28.23
CA THR A 20 6.94 -37.06 -27.41
C THR A 20 6.33 -37.67 -26.15
N CYS A 21 6.34 -36.89 -25.07
CA CYS A 21 5.74 -37.24 -23.79
C CYS A 21 4.57 -36.30 -23.49
N ARG A 22 3.53 -36.84 -22.87
CA ARG A 22 2.48 -36.08 -22.21
C ARG A 22 2.93 -35.86 -20.77
N CYS A 23 3.23 -34.62 -20.44
CA CYS A 23 3.75 -34.22 -19.14
C CYS A 23 2.65 -34.02 -18.11
N THR A 24 3.03 -34.11 -16.84
CA THR A 24 2.23 -33.65 -15.70
C THR A 24 2.22 -32.12 -15.64
N ASP A 25 1.27 -31.53 -14.94
CA ASP A 25 0.97 -30.09 -14.98
C ASP A 25 2.16 -29.17 -14.65
N LEU A 26 3.12 -29.65 -13.84
CA LEU A 26 4.31 -28.89 -13.43
C LEU A 26 5.55 -29.11 -14.29
N PHE A 27 5.46 -29.88 -15.38
CA PHE A 27 6.59 -30.14 -16.28
C PHE A 27 6.20 -29.99 -17.75
N THR A 28 7.17 -29.58 -18.56
CA THR A 28 7.00 -29.35 -20.00
C THR A 28 8.22 -29.80 -20.78
N GLY A 29 8.16 -29.63 -22.10
CA GLY A 29 9.19 -30.04 -23.04
C GLY A 29 8.99 -31.46 -23.55
N ARG A 30 9.81 -31.82 -24.55
CA ARG A 30 9.62 -33.04 -25.35
C ARG A 30 9.58 -34.31 -24.52
N ASN A 31 10.41 -34.39 -23.49
CA ASN A 31 10.54 -35.51 -22.55
C ASN A 31 10.17 -35.14 -21.10
N CYS A 32 9.45 -34.03 -20.88
CA CYS A 32 9.07 -33.54 -19.55
C CYS A 32 10.24 -33.21 -18.62
N ALA A 33 11.37 -32.82 -19.19
CA ALA A 33 12.57 -32.45 -18.44
C ALA A 33 12.54 -31.02 -17.89
N THR A 34 11.72 -30.14 -18.47
CA THR A 34 11.70 -28.71 -18.12
C THR A 34 10.63 -28.47 -17.07
N PRO A 35 10.97 -27.94 -15.88
CA PRO A 35 9.97 -27.55 -14.91
C PRO A 35 9.15 -26.35 -15.42
N VAL A 36 7.88 -26.30 -15.04
CA VAL A 36 7.02 -25.12 -15.21
C VAL A 36 7.07 -24.34 -13.92
N CYS A 37 7.48 -23.07 -13.98
CA CYS A 37 7.52 -22.18 -12.83
C CYS A 37 6.26 -21.32 -12.81
N LEU A 38 5.57 -21.31 -11.68
CA LEU A 38 4.33 -20.57 -11.45
C LEU A 38 4.64 -19.19 -10.85
N ASN A 39 3.61 -18.34 -10.76
CA ASN A 39 3.66 -17.05 -10.04
C ASN A 39 4.83 -16.13 -10.41
N GLY A 40 5.26 -16.15 -11.68
CA GLY A 40 6.37 -15.31 -12.17
C GLY A 40 7.76 -15.87 -11.89
N GLY A 41 7.87 -17.11 -11.39
CA GLY A 41 9.15 -17.80 -11.25
C GLY A 41 9.82 -18.10 -12.59
N VAL A 42 11.13 -18.23 -12.56
CA VAL A 42 11.95 -18.56 -13.74
C VAL A 42 12.68 -19.88 -13.53
N VAL A 43 12.86 -20.64 -14.61
CA VAL A 43 13.54 -21.94 -14.53
C VAL A 43 14.97 -21.73 -14.09
N GLU A 44 15.37 -22.42 -13.01
CA GLU A 44 16.73 -22.29 -12.51
C GLU A 44 17.72 -22.90 -13.51
N LYS A 45 18.78 -22.16 -13.82
CA LYS A 45 19.75 -22.56 -14.86
C LYS A 45 20.65 -23.71 -14.41
N PHE A 46 20.83 -23.89 -13.10
CA PHE A 46 21.69 -24.93 -12.53
C PHE A 46 20.99 -25.70 -11.40
N PRO A 47 19.94 -26.48 -11.70
CA PRO A 47 19.21 -27.25 -10.69
C PRO A 47 20.10 -28.35 -10.11
N GLY A 48 20.26 -28.38 -8.78
CA GLY A 48 21.11 -29.33 -8.06
C GLY A 48 21.56 -28.84 -6.67
N ASN A 49 22.13 -29.74 -5.85
CA ASN A 49 22.63 -29.45 -4.49
C ASN A 49 21.59 -28.89 -3.50
N GLY A 50 20.33 -29.32 -3.60
CA GLY A 50 19.25 -28.87 -2.70
C GLY A 50 18.65 -27.50 -3.05
N ARG A 51 18.95 -26.97 -4.24
CA ARG A 51 18.30 -25.78 -4.79
C ARG A 51 16.98 -26.16 -5.48
N PRO A 52 15.94 -25.31 -5.39
CA PRO A 52 14.65 -25.54 -6.06
C PRO A 52 14.81 -25.55 -7.58
N LEU A 53 13.86 -26.19 -8.28
CA LEU A 53 13.86 -26.29 -9.75
C LEU A 53 13.58 -24.94 -10.44
N CYS A 54 12.96 -24.02 -9.71
CA CYS A 54 12.63 -22.67 -10.14
C CYS A 54 13.22 -21.64 -9.17
N GLU A 55 13.68 -20.50 -9.70
CA GLU A 55 13.93 -19.29 -8.91
C GLU A 55 12.61 -18.54 -8.72
N CYS A 56 12.16 -18.47 -7.46
CA CYS A 56 10.87 -17.87 -7.12
C CYS A 56 10.99 -16.39 -6.76
N PRO A 57 10.03 -15.55 -7.16
CA PRO A 57 9.96 -14.19 -6.67
C PRO A 57 9.64 -14.16 -5.17
N ALA A 58 9.92 -13.04 -4.52
CA ALA A 58 9.62 -12.85 -3.10
C ALA A 58 8.13 -13.10 -2.81
N GLY A 59 7.85 -13.77 -1.69
CA GLY A 59 6.49 -14.20 -1.32
C GLY A 59 6.08 -15.57 -1.86
N TYR A 60 6.92 -16.21 -2.69
CA TYR A 60 6.66 -17.54 -3.25
C TYR A 60 7.85 -18.48 -3.03
N GLY A 61 7.56 -19.77 -2.91
CA GLY A 61 8.50 -20.85 -2.68
C GLY A 61 7.97 -22.18 -3.23
N GLY A 62 8.68 -23.26 -2.93
CA GLY A 62 8.44 -24.56 -3.56
C GLY A 62 9.33 -24.78 -4.80
N ASP A 63 9.33 -26.00 -5.31
CA ASP A 63 10.18 -26.36 -6.46
C ASP A 63 9.70 -25.70 -7.76
N HIS A 64 8.41 -25.32 -7.82
CA HIS A 64 7.75 -24.70 -8.96
C HIS A 64 7.16 -23.32 -8.64
N CYS A 65 7.53 -22.71 -7.51
CA CYS A 65 6.97 -21.44 -7.03
C CYS A 65 5.46 -21.48 -6.79
N GLU A 66 4.96 -22.65 -6.46
CA GLU A 66 3.54 -22.95 -6.22
C GLU A 66 3.10 -22.63 -4.79
N ILE A 67 4.04 -22.51 -3.87
CA ILE A 67 3.77 -22.30 -2.44
C ILE A 67 3.90 -20.80 -2.15
N LEU A 68 2.89 -20.19 -1.52
CA LEU A 68 3.07 -18.86 -0.94
C LEU A 68 3.96 -18.98 0.30
N SER A 69 5.08 -18.27 0.34
CA SER A 69 6.03 -18.32 1.45
C SER A 69 6.16 -16.93 2.08
N CYS A 70 5.85 -16.83 3.36
CA CYS A 70 6.18 -15.65 4.16
C CYS A 70 7.65 -15.74 4.61
N SER A 71 8.33 -14.61 4.65
CA SER A 71 9.73 -14.56 5.09
C SER A 71 9.86 -14.66 6.61
N SER A 72 8.79 -14.32 7.32
CA SER A 72 8.69 -14.32 8.77
C SER A 72 7.50 -15.17 9.25
N SER A 73 7.68 -15.88 10.37
CA SER A 73 6.59 -16.63 11.01
C SER A 73 5.66 -15.65 11.74
N SER A 74 4.36 -15.69 11.44
CA SER A 74 3.40 -14.85 12.16
C SER A 74 3.32 -15.25 13.63
N PRO A 75 3.20 -14.30 14.58
CA PRO A 75 2.95 -14.61 15.98
C PRO A 75 1.62 -15.37 16.14
N ASN A 76 1.54 -16.25 17.15
CA ASN A 76 0.34 -17.06 17.44
C ASN A 76 -0.86 -16.24 18.00
N VAL A 77 -0.73 -14.92 18.12
CA VAL A 77 -1.77 -14.00 18.60
C VAL A 77 -1.91 -12.90 17.57
N PHE A 78 -3.04 -12.90 16.87
CA PHE A 78 -3.41 -11.83 15.95
C PHE A 78 -4.21 -10.78 16.74
N GLY A 79 -3.58 -9.64 17.00
CA GLY A 79 -4.28 -8.47 17.54
C GLY A 79 -4.87 -7.65 16.41
N SER A 80 -6.17 -7.82 16.12
CA SER A 80 -6.87 -7.05 15.08
C SER A 80 -7.43 -5.73 15.58
N THR A 81 -7.50 -5.57 16.90
CA THR A 81 -8.18 -4.46 17.57
C THR A 81 -7.27 -3.26 17.77
N LYS A 82 -5.98 -3.50 18.01
CA LYS A 82 -5.01 -2.45 18.29
C LYS A 82 -4.38 -1.90 17.02
N ARG A 83 -4.17 -0.59 16.99
CA ARG A 83 -3.60 0.11 15.83
C ARG A 83 -2.59 1.14 16.27
N SER A 84 -1.52 1.27 15.47
CA SER A 84 -0.56 2.36 15.58
C SER A 84 -0.83 3.44 14.52
N LEU A 85 -0.54 4.69 14.87
CA LEU A 85 -0.46 5.80 13.93
C LEU A 85 0.99 6.26 13.82
N ALA A 86 1.59 6.12 12.64
CA ALA A 86 2.95 6.59 12.39
C ALA A 86 2.95 7.78 11.43
N VAL A 87 3.76 8.79 11.74
CA VAL A 87 4.01 9.92 10.85
C VAL A 87 5.51 10.04 10.63
N VAL A 88 5.90 10.01 9.36
CA VAL A 88 7.29 10.10 8.89
C VAL A 88 7.45 11.44 8.20
N ILE A 89 8.21 12.35 8.81
CA ILE A 89 8.30 13.75 8.40
C ILE A 89 9.72 14.07 7.97
N GLN A 90 9.88 14.62 6.77
CA GLN A 90 11.15 15.20 6.36
C GLN A 90 11.46 16.43 7.23
N SER A 91 12.57 16.40 7.97
CA SER A 91 13.01 17.48 8.85
C SER A 91 14.04 18.41 8.18
N SER A 92 13.92 18.61 6.86
CA SER A 92 14.70 19.60 6.12
C SER A 92 14.12 21.00 6.30
N PHE A 93 14.95 22.02 6.04
CA PHE A 93 14.50 23.42 6.03
C PHE A 93 13.38 23.67 4.99
N SER A 94 13.43 22.98 3.84
CA SER A 94 12.42 23.10 2.77
C SER A 94 11.03 22.62 3.17
N GLN A 95 10.93 21.66 4.08
CA GLN A 95 9.66 21.12 4.57
C GLN A 95 9.12 21.87 5.80
N ALA A 96 9.95 22.71 6.44
CA ALA A 96 9.69 23.23 7.78
C ALA A 96 8.38 24.03 7.92
N GLU A 97 7.96 24.74 6.86
CA GLU A 97 6.74 25.55 6.86
C GLU A 97 5.47 24.68 6.98
N LEU A 98 5.51 23.44 6.47
CA LEU A 98 4.37 22.53 6.48
C LEU A 98 4.14 21.85 7.83
N ASN A 99 5.12 21.87 8.74
CA ASN A 99 4.99 21.23 10.05
C ASN A 99 3.79 21.71 10.86
N SER A 100 3.43 23.00 10.74
CA SER A 100 2.25 23.57 11.41
C SER A 100 0.93 23.02 10.84
N HIS A 101 0.88 22.79 9.53
CA HIS A 101 -0.25 22.20 8.82
C HIS A 101 -0.39 20.72 9.14
N ILE A 102 0.72 19.97 9.18
CA ILE A 102 0.77 18.57 9.61
C ILE A 102 0.25 18.44 11.04
N ASN A 103 0.75 19.24 11.98
CA ASN A 103 0.30 19.19 13.37
C ASN A 103 -1.18 19.55 13.52
N SER A 104 -1.67 20.55 12.78
CA SER A 104 -3.09 20.94 12.78
C SER A 104 -3.98 19.82 12.21
N GLY A 105 -3.57 19.19 11.13
CA GLY A 105 -4.28 18.06 10.52
C GLY A 105 -4.32 16.82 11.43
N LEU A 106 -3.20 16.47 12.06
CA LEU A 106 -3.15 15.39 13.05
C LEU A 106 -4.04 15.67 14.26
N THR A 107 -4.06 16.93 14.73
CA THR A 107 -4.95 17.37 15.80
C THR A 107 -6.41 17.21 15.39
N ALA A 108 -6.76 17.57 14.16
CA ALA A 108 -8.10 17.38 13.62
C ALA A 108 -8.48 15.89 13.55
N LEU A 109 -7.62 15.04 12.99
CA LEU A 109 -7.84 13.59 12.91
C LEU A 109 -8.13 12.98 14.29
N LEU A 110 -7.26 13.25 15.27
CA LEU A 110 -7.43 12.69 16.62
C LEU A 110 -8.67 13.24 17.33
N LYS A 111 -9.06 14.47 17.03
CA LYS A 111 -10.30 15.06 17.53
C LYS A 111 -11.55 14.41 16.92
N TYR A 112 -11.55 14.12 15.62
CA TYR A 112 -12.69 13.50 14.93
C TYR A 112 -12.86 12.02 15.28
N MET A 113 -11.77 11.30 15.51
CA MET A 113 -11.83 9.90 15.94
C MET A 113 -12.42 9.77 17.36
N GLY A 114 -12.15 10.72 18.26
CA GLY A 114 -12.59 10.64 19.65
C GLY A 114 -11.73 9.70 20.51
N GLN A 115 -11.90 9.74 21.83
CA GLN A 115 -11.05 9.01 22.81
C GLN A 115 -11.27 7.48 22.82
N ALA A 116 -12.45 7.01 22.40
CA ALA A 116 -12.80 5.58 22.41
C ALA A 116 -12.30 4.81 21.18
N ASP A 117 -11.97 5.52 20.10
CA ASP A 117 -11.48 5.01 18.81
C ASP A 117 -10.05 5.51 18.51
N ALA A 118 -9.28 5.85 19.54
CA ALA A 118 -7.92 6.36 19.39
C ALA A 118 -6.90 5.21 19.20
N PHE A 119 -5.85 5.46 18.43
CA PHE A 119 -4.71 4.55 18.30
C PHE A 119 -4.05 4.21 19.64
N ASP A 120 -3.60 2.97 19.80
CA ASP A 120 -2.91 2.47 21.00
C ASP A 120 -1.45 2.92 21.08
N GLU A 121 -0.85 3.20 19.94
CA GLU A 121 0.54 3.60 19.81
C GLU A 121 0.69 4.67 18.74
N TYR A 122 1.59 5.62 18.98
CA TYR A 122 1.89 6.70 18.06
C TYR A 122 3.38 6.73 17.78
N ILE A 123 3.78 6.93 16.52
CA ILE A 123 5.18 6.99 16.13
C ILE A 123 5.43 8.29 15.38
N VAL A 124 6.48 9.01 15.79
CA VAL A 124 7.01 10.13 15.02
C VAL A 124 8.40 9.74 14.54
N SER A 125 8.59 9.75 13.23
CA SER A 125 9.86 9.56 12.59
C SER A 125 10.25 10.83 11.86
N THR A 126 11.44 11.33 12.12
CA THR A 126 12.00 12.49 11.39
C THR A 126 13.20 12.04 10.58
N PHE A 127 13.33 12.54 9.36
CA PHE A 127 14.47 12.20 8.51
C PHE A 127 15.05 13.41 7.78
N ASN A 128 16.36 13.42 7.61
CA ASN A 128 17.08 14.42 6.85
C ASN A 128 18.41 13.85 6.33
N ALA A 129 18.86 14.31 5.16
CA ALA A 129 20.22 14.11 4.69
C ALA A 129 21.14 15.21 5.25
N ILE A 130 22.25 14.83 5.88
CA ILE A 130 23.29 15.74 6.34
C ILE A 130 24.60 15.47 5.59
N THR A 131 25.34 16.53 5.26
CA THR A 131 26.65 16.39 4.59
C THR A 131 27.76 16.73 5.56
N VAL A 132 28.63 15.76 5.85
CA VAL A 132 29.82 15.92 6.71
C VAL A 132 31.04 15.55 5.87
N GLN A 133 32.01 16.46 5.76
CA GLN A 133 33.26 16.22 5.01
C GLN A 133 33.02 15.75 3.54
N ASN A 134 32.05 16.34 2.83
CA ASN A 134 31.62 15.96 1.48
C ASN A 134 31.01 14.55 1.33
N GLN A 135 30.67 13.89 2.44
CA GLN A 135 29.89 12.66 2.43
C GLN A 135 28.48 12.92 2.97
N THR A 136 27.47 12.40 2.28
CA THR A 136 26.07 12.51 2.70
C THR A 136 25.72 11.32 3.59
N TYR A 137 25.11 11.59 4.73
CA TYR A 137 24.65 10.60 5.69
C TYR A 137 23.14 10.74 5.92
N ALA A 138 22.48 9.60 6.05
CA ALA A 138 21.08 9.54 6.47
C ALA A 138 20.97 9.79 7.98
N GLN A 139 20.23 10.82 8.37
CA GLN A 139 19.83 11.04 9.76
C GLN A 139 18.36 10.70 9.89
N VAL A 140 18.06 9.57 10.52
CA VAL A 140 16.69 9.14 10.83
C VAL A 140 16.56 9.03 12.35
N LYS A 141 15.45 9.55 12.88
CA LYS A 141 15.09 9.41 14.29
C LYS A 141 13.64 8.98 14.40
N THR A 142 13.42 7.78 14.91
CA THR A 142 12.08 7.22 15.17
C THR A 142 11.83 7.19 16.66
N THR A 143 10.68 7.72 17.11
CA THR A 143 10.31 7.76 18.52
C THR A 143 8.85 7.32 18.71
N PRO A 144 8.59 6.25 19.50
CA PRO A 144 7.24 5.85 19.85
C PRO A 144 6.71 6.65 21.05
N TYR A 145 5.39 6.82 21.10
CA TYR A 145 4.62 7.51 22.14
C TYR A 145 3.36 6.73 22.47
N SER A 146 3.00 6.69 23.75
CA SER A 146 1.81 5.99 24.24
C SER A 146 0.57 6.89 24.38
N THR A 147 0.70 8.20 24.17
CA THR A 147 -0.43 9.14 24.30
C THR A 147 -0.50 10.11 23.13
N SER A 148 -1.72 10.42 22.70
CA SER A 148 -1.98 11.40 21.63
C SER A 148 -1.43 12.78 21.95
N THR A 149 -1.45 13.21 23.22
CA THR A 149 -0.89 14.51 23.63
C THR A 149 0.63 14.58 23.47
N ALA A 150 1.37 13.54 23.90
CA ALA A 150 2.82 13.50 23.73
C ALA A 150 3.21 13.45 22.25
N PHE A 151 2.45 12.66 21.47
CA PHE A 151 2.59 12.60 20.02
C PHE A 151 2.36 13.96 19.34
N LEU A 152 1.27 14.66 19.67
CA LEU A 152 0.97 15.99 19.11
C LEU A 152 2.02 17.02 19.52
N ASN A 153 2.54 16.96 20.74
CA ASN A 153 3.64 17.84 21.15
C ASN A 153 4.92 17.57 20.35
N ALA A 154 5.21 16.30 20.05
CA ALA A 154 6.37 15.89 19.27
C ALA A 154 6.28 16.26 17.77
N THR A 155 5.08 16.47 17.24
CA THR A 155 4.87 16.92 15.84
C THR A 155 4.81 18.43 15.68
N THR A 156 5.05 19.20 16.74
CA THR A 156 5.17 20.66 16.64
C THR A 156 6.45 21.06 15.91
N SER A 157 6.43 22.21 15.21
CA SER A 157 7.61 22.72 14.50
C SER A 157 8.84 22.89 15.40
N SER A 158 8.63 23.24 16.67
CA SER A 158 9.70 23.33 17.69
C SER A 158 10.31 21.98 18.08
N ALA A 159 9.52 20.90 18.05
CA ALA A 159 9.98 19.57 18.44
C ALA A 159 10.66 18.82 17.29
N ILE A 160 10.18 19.00 16.05
CA ILE A 160 10.76 18.36 14.85
C ILE A 160 12.19 18.86 14.61
N MET A 161 12.50 20.12 14.96
CA MET A 161 13.81 20.76 14.79
C MET A 161 14.39 20.57 13.38
N TYR A 162 13.99 21.45 12.45
CA TYR A 162 14.49 21.39 11.08
C TYR A 162 15.99 21.64 11.00
N GLN A 163 16.62 21.01 10.03
CA GLN A 163 18.04 21.17 9.74
C GLN A 163 18.23 21.56 8.28
N ASN A 164 19.34 22.23 7.99
CA ASN A 164 19.71 22.52 6.62
C ASN A 164 20.15 21.21 5.94
N SER A 165 19.45 20.82 4.88
CA SER A 165 19.86 19.74 4.00
C SER A 165 20.51 20.33 2.75
N GLN A 166 21.69 19.84 2.41
CA GLN A 166 22.39 20.23 1.18
C GLN A 166 22.21 19.20 0.06
N SER A 167 21.32 18.22 0.25
CA SER A 167 21.07 17.13 -0.69
C SER A 167 19.72 17.30 -1.37
N ASP A 168 19.70 17.13 -2.69
CA ASP A 168 18.48 17.10 -3.51
C ASP A 168 17.68 15.80 -3.32
N THR A 169 18.25 14.81 -2.65
CA THR A 169 17.62 13.52 -2.31
C THR A 169 17.61 13.31 -0.80
N GLN A 170 16.64 12.56 -0.29
CA GLN A 170 16.44 12.36 1.15
C GLN A 170 16.31 10.87 1.50
N PRO A 171 16.70 10.46 2.72
CA PRO A 171 16.62 9.06 3.16
C PRO A 171 15.19 8.67 3.60
N SER A 172 14.18 8.97 2.78
CA SER A 172 12.76 8.73 3.12
C SER A 172 12.44 7.24 3.22
N LEU A 173 13.07 6.39 2.40
CA LEU A 173 12.89 4.94 2.44
C LEU A 173 13.54 4.30 3.67
N ASP A 174 14.74 4.76 4.08
CA ASP A 174 15.38 4.33 5.32
C ASP A 174 14.50 4.69 6.53
N ALA A 175 13.90 5.89 6.48
CA ALA A 175 12.97 6.35 7.51
C ALA A 175 11.71 5.48 7.60
N LEU A 176 11.15 5.09 6.45
CA LEU A 176 10.02 4.17 6.40
C LEU A 176 10.38 2.80 6.97
N LEU A 177 11.53 2.23 6.58
CA LEU A 177 11.96 0.92 7.06
C LEU A 177 12.14 0.91 8.59
N GLN A 178 12.82 1.92 9.15
CA GLN A 178 12.97 2.06 10.60
C GLN A 178 11.63 2.27 11.31
N THR A 179 10.69 2.98 10.67
CA THR A 179 9.33 3.18 11.21
C THR A 179 8.56 1.87 11.26
N ILE A 180 8.58 1.09 10.17
CA ILE A 180 7.94 -0.23 10.08
C ILE A 180 8.50 -1.18 11.15
N GLN A 181 9.82 -1.17 11.36
CA GLN A 181 10.47 -1.98 12.39
C GLN A 181 10.11 -1.56 13.82
N THR A 182 9.71 -0.29 14.03
CA THR A 182 9.33 0.24 15.35
C THR A 182 7.86 0.03 15.67
N ILE A 183 6.98 -0.02 14.66
CA ILE A 183 5.55 -0.20 14.84
C ILE A 183 5.27 -1.55 15.51
N SER A 184 4.48 -1.53 16.59
CA SER A 184 4.13 -2.73 17.35
C SER A 184 2.93 -3.49 16.77
N TYR A 185 1.98 -2.79 16.16
CA TYR A 185 0.68 -3.37 15.75
C TYR A 185 0.52 -3.47 14.24
N ASP A 186 -0.12 -4.56 13.80
CA ASP A 186 -0.44 -4.79 12.39
C ASP A 186 -1.68 -4.00 11.95
N LYS A 187 -1.89 -3.90 10.63
CA LYS A 187 -2.84 -2.98 9.96
C LYS A 187 -2.81 -1.52 10.44
N SER A 188 -1.64 -1.08 10.90
CA SER A 188 -1.38 0.30 11.29
C SER A 188 -1.19 1.21 10.08
N SER A 189 -1.35 2.52 10.29
CA SER A 189 -1.30 3.52 9.23
C SER A 189 -0.01 4.34 9.33
N ILE A 190 0.70 4.47 8.21
CA ILE A 190 1.91 5.27 8.09
C ILE A 190 1.63 6.44 7.14
N PHE A 191 2.03 7.65 7.54
CA PHE A 191 1.92 8.86 6.71
C PHE A 191 3.32 9.44 6.47
N LEU A 192 3.79 9.36 5.23
CA LEU A 192 5.07 9.94 4.80
C LEU A 192 4.84 11.34 4.22
N PHE A 193 5.53 12.34 4.76
CA PHE A 193 5.63 13.69 4.23
C PHE A 193 7.03 13.95 3.68
N THR A 194 7.11 14.28 2.40
CA THR A 194 8.39 14.47 1.69
C THR A 194 8.24 15.49 0.57
N ASP A 195 9.26 16.31 0.36
CA ASP A 195 9.35 17.25 -0.77
C ASP A 195 10.48 16.92 -1.75
N ALA A 196 11.26 15.88 -1.43
CA ALA A 196 12.38 15.39 -2.23
C ALA A 196 12.25 13.90 -2.60
N PRO A 197 12.90 13.46 -3.69
CA PRO A 197 13.03 12.05 -4.03
C PRO A 197 13.87 11.27 -3.01
N PRO A 198 13.67 9.94 -2.91
CA PRO A 198 14.49 9.10 -2.05
C PRO A 198 15.93 9.03 -2.57
N TYR A 199 16.90 8.80 -1.68
CA TYR A 199 18.27 8.49 -2.06
C TYR A 199 18.30 7.19 -2.89
N ALA A 200 18.96 7.21 -4.04
CA ALA A 200 19.01 6.05 -4.95
C ALA A 200 20.12 5.04 -4.61
N ASP A 201 20.94 5.31 -3.59
CA ASP A 201 22.26 4.70 -3.43
C ASP A 201 22.50 4.17 -1.99
N THR A 202 21.45 4.01 -1.17
CA THR A 202 21.58 3.31 0.12
C THR A 202 21.38 1.82 -0.10
N SER A 203 22.43 1.06 0.19
CA SER A 203 22.49 -0.40 0.17
C SER A 203 21.51 -1.13 1.10
N ASP A 204 20.62 -0.40 1.80
CA ASP A 204 19.68 -0.93 2.81
C ASP A 204 18.20 -0.59 2.55
N ALA A 205 17.86 0.16 1.48
CA ALA A 205 16.47 0.50 1.16
C ALA A 205 16.03 -0.05 -0.20
N ASP A 206 16.00 -1.38 -0.31
CA ASP A 206 15.23 -2.05 -1.36
C ASP A 206 13.74 -1.77 -1.12
N MET A 207 13.12 -0.96 -1.99
CA MET A 207 11.66 -0.78 -2.03
C MET A 207 10.90 -2.12 -1.95
N PRO A 208 11.34 -3.23 -2.59
CA PRO A 208 10.74 -4.54 -2.40
C PRO A 208 10.69 -5.01 -0.94
N ASN A 209 11.73 -4.75 -0.14
CA ASN A 209 11.77 -5.14 1.27
C ASN A 209 10.81 -4.31 2.12
N ILE A 210 10.69 -3.02 1.84
CA ILE A 210 9.73 -2.12 2.51
C ILE A 210 8.30 -2.57 2.20
N VAL A 211 8.02 -2.83 0.92
CA VAL A 211 6.71 -3.30 0.46
C VAL A 211 6.39 -4.65 1.06
N LEU A 212 7.32 -5.60 1.07
CA LEU A 212 7.14 -6.91 1.69
C LEU A 212 6.85 -6.78 3.18
N ALA A 213 7.67 -6.02 3.92
CA ALA A 213 7.48 -5.81 5.36
C ALA A 213 6.16 -5.11 5.70
N ALA A 214 5.71 -4.19 4.85
CA ALA A 214 4.42 -3.54 4.99
C ALA A 214 3.26 -4.50 4.69
N ILE A 215 3.31 -5.24 3.58
CA ILE A 215 2.25 -6.19 3.18
C ILE A 215 2.10 -7.34 4.18
N GLU A 216 3.21 -7.94 4.65
CA GLU A 216 3.19 -9.04 5.64
C GLU A 216 2.43 -8.63 6.92
N ARG A 217 2.49 -7.34 7.27
CA ARG A 217 1.85 -6.75 8.45
C ARG A 217 0.61 -5.92 8.12
N GLN A 218 0.18 -5.93 6.86
CA GLN A 218 -0.93 -5.15 6.31
C GLN A 218 -0.85 -3.64 6.63
N LEU A 219 0.36 -3.09 6.76
CA LEU A 219 0.61 -1.68 7.02
C LEU A 219 0.35 -0.86 5.78
N GLN A 220 -0.46 0.18 5.91
CA GLN A 220 -0.79 1.07 4.80
C GLN A 220 0.13 2.29 4.80
N ILE A 221 0.88 2.47 3.71
CA ILE A 221 1.77 3.62 3.56
C ILE A 221 1.09 4.68 2.71
N ASN A 222 0.61 5.72 3.36
CA ASN A 222 0.08 6.91 2.70
C ASN A 222 1.22 7.89 2.47
N VAL A 223 1.37 8.39 1.25
CA VAL A 223 2.43 9.32 0.89
C VAL A 223 1.85 10.65 0.48
N ILE A 224 2.34 11.73 1.09
CA ILE A 224 1.98 13.10 0.80
C ILE A 224 3.24 13.78 0.28
N VAL A 225 3.25 14.01 -1.03
CA VAL A 225 4.31 14.76 -1.70
C VAL A 225 3.95 16.23 -1.65
N THR A 226 4.87 17.05 -1.15
CA THR A 226 4.63 18.47 -0.90
C THR A 226 5.62 19.36 -1.62
N ALA A 227 5.24 20.62 -1.87
CA ALA A 227 6.12 21.59 -2.51
C ALA A 227 7.20 22.11 -1.54
N PRO A 228 8.49 22.06 -1.92
CA PRO A 228 9.57 22.66 -1.13
C PRO A 228 9.32 24.15 -0.92
N TYR A 229 9.46 24.66 0.31
CA TYR A 229 9.21 26.06 0.68
C TYR A 229 7.78 26.55 0.32
N GLN A 230 6.82 25.62 0.17
CA GLN A 230 5.50 25.90 -0.39
C GLN A 230 5.53 26.54 -1.80
N MET A 231 6.62 26.33 -2.54
CA MET A 231 6.83 26.89 -3.87
C MET A 231 6.81 25.79 -4.93
N ASN A 232 5.71 25.74 -5.70
CA ASN A 232 5.53 24.74 -6.76
C ASN A 232 6.64 24.77 -7.84
N SER A 233 7.38 25.88 -7.97
CA SER A 233 8.52 25.98 -8.90
C SER A 233 9.70 25.05 -8.54
N PHE A 234 9.80 24.64 -7.27
CA PHE A 234 10.87 23.76 -6.79
C PHE A 234 10.43 22.30 -6.66
N CYS A 235 9.21 21.97 -7.07
CA CYS A 235 8.68 20.63 -6.96
C CYS A 235 9.49 19.58 -7.72
N MET A 236 9.58 18.39 -7.12
CA MET A 236 10.12 17.22 -7.79
C MET A 236 9.26 16.87 -9.02
N GLN A 237 9.91 16.44 -10.11
CA GLN A 237 9.21 16.00 -11.31
C GLN A 237 8.64 14.58 -11.14
N TYR A 238 7.59 14.27 -11.89
CA TYR A 238 6.89 12.98 -11.82
C TYR A 238 7.78 11.72 -11.86
N PRO A 239 8.80 11.61 -12.73
CA PRO A 239 9.68 10.43 -12.75
C PRO A 239 10.33 10.18 -11.38
N ASN A 240 10.65 11.24 -10.65
CA ASN A 240 11.28 11.17 -9.34
C ASN A 240 10.28 10.93 -8.20
N SER A 241 8.99 11.22 -8.40
CA SER A 241 7.92 10.91 -7.44
C SER A 241 7.25 9.56 -7.67
N SER A 242 7.44 8.94 -8.84
CA SER A 242 6.77 7.70 -9.23
C SER A 242 7.00 6.53 -8.27
N ILE A 243 8.17 6.49 -7.61
CA ILE A 243 8.48 5.50 -6.57
C ILE A 243 7.53 5.59 -5.38
N TYR A 244 7.11 6.80 -4.99
CA TYR A 244 6.15 6.99 -3.92
C TYR A 244 4.74 6.57 -4.32
N SER A 245 4.35 6.83 -5.57
CA SER A 245 3.07 6.36 -6.10
C SER A 245 3.01 4.82 -6.13
N GLN A 246 4.08 4.16 -6.56
CA GLN A 246 4.19 2.70 -6.54
C GLN A 246 4.16 2.14 -5.12
N LEU A 247 4.89 2.78 -4.19
CA LEU A 247 4.91 2.38 -2.79
C LEU A 247 3.53 2.47 -2.14
N ALA A 248 2.83 3.60 -2.33
CA ALA A 248 1.48 3.78 -1.80
C ALA A 248 0.52 2.75 -2.40
N LEU A 249 0.56 2.54 -3.72
CA LEU A 249 -0.29 1.56 -4.39
C LEU A 249 -0.04 0.12 -3.89
N GLN A 250 1.23 -0.31 -3.82
CA GLN A 250 1.56 -1.69 -3.46
C GLN A 250 1.27 -2.01 -1.99
N THR A 251 1.26 -1.01 -1.12
CA THR A 251 0.92 -1.17 0.30
C THR A 251 -0.55 -0.90 0.60
N GLY A 252 -1.38 -0.67 -0.44
CA GLY A 252 -2.78 -0.33 -0.30
C GLY A 252 -2.99 0.97 0.48
N GLY A 253 -2.09 1.94 0.34
CA GLY A 253 -2.18 3.29 0.88
C GLY A 253 -2.64 4.32 -0.16
N THR A 254 -2.63 5.60 0.22
CA THR A 254 -3.05 6.71 -0.65
C THR A 254 -1.87 7.61 -0.99
N ILE A 255 -1.74 8.01 -2.27
CA ILE A 255 -0.81 9.04 -2.72
C ILE A 255 -1.56 10.37 -2.90
N VAL A 256 -0.99 11.45 -2.36
CA VAL A 256 -1.44 12.83 -2.58
C VAL A 256 -0.25 13.64 -3.08
N ASN A 257 -0.28 14.06 -4.34
CA ASN A 257 0.82 14.76 -4.97
C ASN A 257 0.56 16.26 -5.10
N LEU A 258 0.81 17.03 -4.03
CA LEU A 258 0.62 18.48 -4.01
C LEU A 258 1.67 19.24 -4.83
N CYS A 259 2.59 18.54 -5.47
CA CYS A 259 3.51 19.12 -6.45
C CYS A 259 2.95 19.22 -7.86
N GLN A 260 1.83 18.55 -8.15
CA GLN A 260 1.09 18.78 -9.38
C GLN A 260 0.27 20.07 -9.29
N PRO A 261 0.00 20.75 -10.42
CA PRO A 261 -0.87 21.92 -10.42
C PRO A 261 -2.30 21.53 -10.02
N TYR A 262 -2.91 22.31 -9.13
CA TYR A 262 -4.30 22.17 -8.71
C TYR A 262 -4.97 23.55 -8.57
N ALA A 263 -6.30 23.60 -8.57
CA ALA A 263 -7.05 24.83 -8.38
C ALA A 263 -6.97 25.30 -6.91
N ASN A 264 -6.66 26.58 -6.66
CA ASN A 264 -6.61 27.15 -5.30
C ASN A 264 -8.01 27.45 -4.70
N SER A 265 -9.02 26.62 -4.98
CA SER A 265 -10.43 26.87 -4.64
C SER A 265 -10.92 26.13 -3.38
N TYR A 266 -10.04 25.42 -2.67
CA TYR A 266 -10.44 24.56 -1.56
C TYR A 266 -10.64 25.36 -0.26
N PRO A 267 -11.70 25.07 0.51
CA PRO A 267 -12.13 25.90 1.65
C PRO A 267 -11.27 25.76 2.91
N ARG A 268 -10.38 24.76 2.95
CA ARG A 268 -9.53 24.42 4.09
C ARG A 268 -8.14 24.04 3.63
N ASP A 269 -7.20 24.05 4.56
CA ASP A 269 -5.89 23.46 4.39
C ASP A 269 -6.00 21.99 3.92
N ILE A 270 -5.30 21.65 2.83
CA ILE A 270 -5.44 20.35 2.16
C ILE A 270 -4.99 19.20 3.06
N ILE A 271 -3.92 19.39 3.83
CA ILE A 271 -3.40 18.39 4.77
C ILE A 271 -4.43 18.15 5.88
N THR A 272 -5.04 19.21 6.40
CA THR A 272 -6.09 19.12 7.41
C THR A 272 -7.35 18.43 6.89
N GLU A 273 -7.75 18.70 5.65
CA GLU A 273 -8.90 18.06 5.01
C GLU A 273 -8.65 16.56 4.78
N PHE A 274 -7.45 16.20 4.30
CA PHE A 274 -7.01 14.82 4.14
C PHE A 274 -7.15 14.03 5.44
N PHE A 275 -6.56 14.56 6.52
CA PHE A 275 -6.60 13.92 7.83
C PHE A 275 -8.00 13.88 8.44
N THR A 276 -8.82 14.89 8.21
CA THR A 276 -10.23 14.89 8.63
C THR A 276 -11.00 13.78 7.93
N GLY A 277 -10.84 13.63 6.61
CA GLY A 277 -11.45 12.56 5.83
C GLY A 277 -11.01 11.19 6.31
N TYR A 278 -9.71 10.99 6.46
CA TYR A 278 -9.14 9.75 6.96
C TYR A 278 -9.67 9.38 8.35
N GLY A 279 -9.74 10.34 9.27
CA GLY A 279 -10.28 10.11 10.63
C GLY A 279 -11.75 9.67 10.63
N ILE A 280 -12.55 10.11 9.66
CA ILE A 280 -13.98 9.74 9.55
C ILE A 280 -14.14 8.34 8.96
N THR A 281 -13.31 7.98 7.97
CA THR A 281 -13.61 6.83 7.10
C THR A 281 -12.67 5.66 7.25
N HIS A 282 -11.54 5.79 7.94
CA HIS A 282 -10.45 4.82 7.85
C HIS A 282 -10.21 3.99 9.11
N HIS A 283 -10.99 4.21 10.18
CA HIS A 283 -10.90 3.42 11.41
C HIS A 283 -11.72 2.12 11.28
N HIS A 284 -11.06 0.97 11.47
CA HIS A 284 -11.63 -0.37 11.33
C HIS A 284 -12.35 -0.58 9.98
N VAL A 285 -11.58 -0.49 8.90
CA VAL A 285 -12.07 -0.78 7.55
C VAL A 285 -11.29 -1.91 6.90
N GLU A 286 -11.96 -2.68 6.06
CA GLU A 286 -11.35 -3.72 5.23
C GLU A 286 -11.58 -3.42 3.76
N THR A 287 -10.57 -3.69 2.94
CA THR A 287 -10.65 -3.51 1.49
C THR A 287 -11.48 -4.62 0.88
N LEU A 288 -12.61 -4.26 0.26
CA LEU A 288 -13.45 -5.17 -0.52
C LEU A 288 -12.89 -5.36 -1.93
N GLN A 289 -12.47 -4.26 -2.56
CA GLN A 289 -11.99 -4.25 -3.92
C GLN A 289 -10.98 -3.11 -4.10
N GLU A 290 -9.87 -3.40 -4.77
CA GLU A 290 -8.89 -2.41 -5.18
C GLU A 290 -8.61 -2.57 -6.67
N VAL A 291 -8.60 -1.46 -7.41
CA VAL A 291 -8.40 -1.43 -8.85
C VAL A 291 -7.51 -0.26 -9.22
N LEU A 292 -6.45 -0.56 -9.98
CA LEU A 292 -5.68 0.45 -10.67
C LEU A 292 -6.27 0.66 -12.07
N ILE A 293 -6.67 1.90 -12.35
CA ILE A 293 -7.13 2.34 -13.67
C ILE A 293 -5.95 3.06 -14.34
N PRO A 294 -5.35 2.51 -15.42
CA PRO A 294 -4.19 3.12 -16.07
C PRO A 294 -4.46 4.50 -16.66
N ASP A 295 -5.70 4.74 -17.09
CA ASP A 295 -6.15 6.02 -17.65
C ASP A 295 -7.56 6.35 -17.15
N CYS A 296 -7.64 7.34 -16.27
CA CYS A 296 -8.89 7.81 -15.67
C CYS A 296 -9.67 8.77 -16.58
N SER A 297 -9.18 9.10 -17.79
CA SER A 297 -9.84 10.08 -18.68
C SER A 297 -11.18 9.58 -19.23
N ALA A 298 -11.30 8.26 -19.43
CA ALA A 298 -12.52 7.60 -19.82
C ALA A 298 -13.20 6.94 -18.60
N PRO A 299 -14.53 6.82 -18.60
CA PRO A 299 -15.23 6.14 -17.52
C PRO A 299 -14.86 4.66 -17.46
N SER A 300 -14.28 4.26 -16.33
CA SER A 300 -13.91 2.89 -16.02
C SER A 300 -14.87 2.31 -14.98
N GLN A 301 -15.28 1.05 -15.15
CA GLN A 301 -16.24 0.38 -14.29
C GLN A 301 -15.56 -0.67 -13.42
N THR A 302 -15.94 -0.73 -12.15
CA THR A 302 -15.48 -1.70 -11.15
C THR A 302 -16.69 -2.34 -10.49
N HIS A 303 -16.76 -3.67 -10.53
CA HIS A 303 -17.82 -4.44 -9.87
C HIS A 303 -17.36 -4.87 -8.48
N PHE A 304 -18.26 -4.80 -7.50
CA PHE A 304 -17.98 -5.24 -6.13
C PHE A 304 -19.25 -5.71 -5.42
N TYR A 305 -19.07 -6.45 -4.34
CA TYR A 305 -20.15 -6.94 -3.47
C TYR A 305 -19.96 -6.37 -2.06
N VAL A 306 -21.06 -6.20 -1.34
CA VAL A 306 -21.06 -5.75 0.05
C VAL A 306 -21.61 -6.88 0.90
N ASP A 307 -20.88 -7.25 1.95
CA ASP A 307 -21.21 -8.43 2.76
C ASP A 307 -22.38 -8.14 3.72
N ASP A 308 -22.36 -6.97 4.37
CA ASP A 308 -23.43 -6.51 5.26
C ASP A 308 -24.08 -5.22 4.71
N PRO A 309 -25.35 -5.24 4.29
CA PRO A 309 -26.03 -4.05 3.78
C PRO A 309 -26.30 -2.99 4.87
N SER A 310 -26.06 -3.30 6.15
CA SER A 310 -26.09 -2.32 7.24
C SER A 310 -24.73 -1.67 7.51
N ALA A 311 -23.66 -2.18 6.91
CA ALA A 311 -22.32 -1.62 7.05
C ALA A 311 -22.15 -0.34 6.22
N THR A 312 -21.28 0.53 6.69
CA THR A 312 -20.91 1.74 5.96
C THR A 312 -19.79 1.42 4.98
N VAL A 313 -20.02 1.71 3.70
CA VAL A 313 -19.06 1.46 2.62
C VAL A 313 -18.54 2.80 2.09
N TYR A 314 -17.23 2.85 1.79
CA TYR A 314 -16.59 4.03 1.22
C TYR A 314 -15.77 3.65 -0.01
N ALA A 315 -15.81 4.51 -1.04
CA ALA A 315 -14.88 4.46 -2.16
C ALA A 315 -13.85 5.58 -2.00
N PHE A 316 -12.58 5.18 -1.91
CA PHE A 316 -11.43 6.07 -2.02
C PHE A 316 -10.99 6.10 -3.47
N VAL A 317 -10.86 7.31 -4.02
CA VAL A 317 -10.29 7.52 -5.34
C VAL A 317 -9.10 8.44 -5.18
N ASN A 318 -7.94 8.01 -5.65
CA ASN A 318 -6.74 8.84 -5.62
C ASN A 318 -5.93 8.73 -6.90
N SER A 319 -5.17 9.77 -7.21
CA SER A 319 -4.26 9.82 -8.34
C SER A 319 -3.05 10.63 -7.94
N ASP A 320 -1.93 10.46 -8.62
CA ASP A 320 -0.77 11.34 -8.48
C ASP A 320 -0.70 12.41 -9.58
N GLN A 321 -1.67 12.42 -10.50
CA GLN A 321 -1.73 13.31 -11.65
C GLN A 321 -3.11 13.98 -11.83
N THR A 322 -4.20 13.25 -11.61
CA THR A 322 -5.58 13.73 -11.80
C THR A 322 -6.08 14.47 -10.56
N GLU A 323 -6.38 15.76 -10.72
CA GLU A 323 -6.84 16.62 -9.62
C GLU A 323 -8.20 16.21 -9.04
N SER A 324 -9.19 15.93 -9.88
CA SER A 324 -10.57 15.70 -9.43
C SER A 324 -11.29 14.59 -10.20
N PHE A 325 -12.27 13.98 -9.53
CA PHE A 325 -12.95 12.77 -10.00
C PHE A 325 -14.46 12.95 -10.00
N GLU A 326 -15.11 12.34 -10.97
CA GLU A 326 -16.55 12.10 -10.99
C GLU A 326 -16.78 10.61 -10.76
N VAL A 327 -17.54 10.30 -9.71
CA VAL A 327 -17.84 8.93 -9.32
C VAL A 327 -19.34 8.72 -9.40
N GLU A 328 -19.72 7.72 -10.18
CA GLU A 328 -21.10 7.31 -10.39
C GLU A 328 -21.27 5.84 -9.96
N MET A 329 -22.47 5.47 -9.55
CA MET A 329 -22.76 4.14 -9.04
C MET A 329 -24.04 3.60 -9.65
N SER A 330 -24.09 2.30 -9.89
CA SER A 330 -25.30 1.57 -10.28
C SER A 330 -25.50 0.37 -9.37
N ASP A 331 -26.75 0.14 -8.96
CA ASP A 331 -27.19 -1.09 -8.30
C ASP A 331 -27.67 -2.06 -9.39
N ASN A 332 -26.94 -3.17 -9.57
CA ASN A 332 -27.17 -4.13 -10.65
C ASN A 332 -28.48 -4.94 -10.50
N ASP A 333 -29.18 -4.82 -9.37
CA ASP A 333 -30.51 -5.41 -9.18
C ASP A 333 -31.65 -4.45 -9.57
N SER A 334 -31.35 -3.16 -9.67
CA SER A 334 -32.32 -2.13 -10.05
C SER A 334 -32.24 -1.84 -11.54
N ASP A 335 -33.38 -1.58 -12.19
CA ASP A 335 -33.41 -1.05 -13.58
C ASP A 335 -32.89 0.41 -13.67
N GLY A 336 -32.28 0.92 -12.60
CA GLY A 336 -31.74 2.27 -12.50
C GLY A 336 -30.43 2.39 -13.27
N GLY A 337 -30.27 3.52 -13.98
CA GLY A 337 -28.97 3.92 -14.53
C GLY A 337 -28.00 4.37 -13.44
N PHE A 338 -26.80 4.77 -13.87
CA PHE A 338 -25.80 5.34 -12.98
C PHE A 338 -26.28 6.64 -12.31
N TYR A 339 -26.07 6.77 -11.00
CA TYR A 339 -26.30 7.99 -10.22
C TYR A 339 -25.00 8.50 -9.62
N GLN A 340 -24.84 9.82 -9.55
CA GLN A 340 -23.63 10.44 -9.03
C GLN A 340 -23.54 10.31 -7.51
N LEU A 341 -22.39 9.83 -7.01
CA LEU A 341 -22.13 9.76 -5.58
C LEU A 341 -21.76 11.13 -5.03
N ARG A 342 -22.25 11.42 -3.82
CA ARG A 342 -21.85 12.61 -3.08
C ARG A 342 -20.49 12.36 -2.42
N SER A 343 -19.52 13.23 -2.70
CA SER A 343 -18.26 13.23 -1.98
C SER A 343 -18.46 13.64 -0.52
N GLN A 344 -17.87 12.87 0.39
CA GLN A 344 -17.70 13.24 1.80
C GLN A 344 -16.49 14.15 1.96
N VAL A 345 -15.41 13.80 1.27
CA VAL A 345 -14.20 14.61 1.16
C VAL A 345 -13.80 14.69 -0.29
N LEU A 346 -13.49 15.90 -0.75
CA LEU A 346 -12.97 16.14 -2.08
C LEU A 346 -11.87 17.19 -1.98
N MET A 347 -10.66 16.76 -2.32
CA MET A 347 -9.47 17.59 -2.36
C MET A 347 -8.66 17.25 -3.63
N PRO A 348 -7.64 18.04 -3.99
CA PRO A 348 -6.78 17.69 -5.10
C PRO A 348 -6.24 16.27 -4.93
N PHE A 349 -6.32 15.47 -5.99
CA PHE A 349 -5.69 14.16 -6.10
C PHE A 349 -6.32 13.08 -5.21
N PHE A 350 -7.34 13.39 -4.41
CA PHE A 350 -8.00 12.45 -3.51
C PHE A 350 -9.47 12.79 -3.24
N GLY A 351 -10.33 11.78 -3.33
CA GLY A 351 -11.74 11.88 -2.97
C GLY A 351 -12.23 10.68 -2.19
N ILE A 352 -13.15 10.92 -1.26
CA ILE A 352 -13.86 9.91 -0.50
C ILE A 352 -15.34 10.02 -0.78
N TYR A 353 -15.96 8.93 -1.21
CA TYR A 353 -17.36 8.85 -1.56
C TYR A 353 -18.05 7.83 -0.67
N GLN A 354 -19.12 8.23 0.01
CA GLN A 354 -19.90 7.30 0.81
C GLN A 354 -20.87 6.54 -0.08
N ILE A 355 -20.87 5.22 0.07
CA ILE A 355 -21.78 4.31 -0.61
C ILE A 355 -22.85 3.90 0.40
N LEU A 356 -24.12 4.01 -0.02
CA LEU A 356 -25.27 3.58 0.77
C LEU A 356 -25.78 2.26 0.19
N PRO A 357 -25.37 1.10 0.75
CA PRO A 357 -25.82 -0.19 0.25
C PRO A 357 -27.33 -0.37 0.43
N SER A 358 -27.95 -0.95 -0.60
CA SER A 358 -29.31 -1.48 -0.57
C SER A 358 -29.36 -2.80 0.20
N VAL A 359 -30.44 -3.00 0.97
CA VAL A 359 -30.72 -4.24 1.71
C VAL A 359 -30.98 -5.43 0.77
N TYR A 360 -31.37 -5.15 -0.47
CA TYR A 360 -31.64 -6.15 -1.49
C TYR A 360 -30.74 -5.92 -2.69
N ASN A 361 -29.54 -6.49 -2.63
CA ASN A 361 -28.61 -6.51 -3.74
C ASN A 361 -27.97 -7.91 -3.86
N ARG A 362 -28.25 -8.61 -4.97
CA ARG A 362 -27.78 -9.95 -5.31
C ARG A 362 -26.74 -9.93 -6.42
N ASN A 363 -26.85 -8.99 -7.36
CA ASN A 363 -25.96 -8.89 -8.51
C ASN A 363 -24.78 -7.92 -8.30
N GLY A 364 -24.57 -7.45 -7.06
CA GLY A 364 -23.51 -6.53 -6.70
C GLY A 364 -23.77 -5.09 -7.15
N TYR A 365 -22.76 -4.27 -6.98
CA TYR A 365 -22.76 -2.87 -7.40
C TYR A 365 -21.72 -2.65 -8.49
N THR A 366 -21.96 -1.64 -9.33
CA THR A 366 -21.00 -1.17 -10.32
C THR A 366 -20.63 0.28 -10.02
N LEU A 367 -19.37 0.51 -9.67
CA LEU A 367 -18.81 1.85 -9.51
C LEU A 367 -18.18 2.28 -10.83
N GLN A 368 -18.51 3.48 -11.29
CA GLN A 368 -17.91 4.10 -12.46
C GLN A 368 -17.11 5.32 -12.05
N VAL A 369 -15.83 5.37 -12.44
CA VAL A 369 -14.92 6.46 -12.09
C VAL A 369 -14.35 7.06 -13.37
N LYS A 370 -14.34 8.40 -13.43
CA LYS A 370 -13.67 9.18 -14.49
C LYS A 370 -13.09 10.46 -13.91
N ALA A 371 -12.08 11.02 -14.56
CA ALA A 371 -11.59 12.36 -14.28
C ALA A 371 -12.68 13.39 -14.58
N ALA A 372 -12.80 14.44 -13.75
CA ALA A 372 -13.75 15.52 -14.02
C ALA A 372 -13.37 16.26 -15.31
N ALA A 373 -14.35 16.86 -16.00
CA ALA A 373 -14.18 17.40 -17.36
C ALA A 373 -13.05 18.44 -17.54
N ASN A 374 -12.61 19.11 -16.47
CA ASN A 374 -11.53 20.10 -16.48
C ASN A 374 -10.26 19.65 -15.73
N SER A 375 -10.15 18.35 -15.44
CA SER A 375 -9.02 17.79 -14.70
C SER A 375 -7.95 17.24 -15.66
N THR A 376 -6.72 17.19 -15.17
CA THR A 376 -5.61 16.46 -15.79
C THR A 376 -5.92 14.97 -15.91
N SER A 377 -5.55 14.37 -17.05
CA SER A 377 -5.65 12.93 -17.30
C SER A 377 -4.42 12.19 -16.76
N GLY A 378 -4.64 11.10 -16.04
CA GLY A 378 -3.60 10.23 -15.51
C GLY A 378 -4.19 8.92 -15.00
N SER A 379 -3.35 8.08 -14.40
CA SER A 379 -3.82 6.86 -13.72
C SER A 379 -4.56 7.22 -12.43
N CYS A 380 -5.54 6.42 -12.05
CA CYS A 380 -6.23 6.56 -10.78
C CYS A 380 -6.35 5.19 -10.09
N SER A 381 -6.22 5.19 -8.77
CA SER A 381 -6.49 4.03 -7.92
C SER A 381 -7.86 4.19 -7.28
N VAL A 382 -8.63 3.13 -7.30
CA VAL A 382 -9.94 3.04 -6.67
C VAL A 382 -9.90 1.93 -5.65
N ARG A 383 -10.17 2.27 -4.39
CA ARG A 383 -10.23 1.32 -3.28
C ARG A 383 -11.57 1.44 -2.59
N ILE A 384 -12.33 0.35 -2.60
CA ILE A 384 -13.63 0.23 -1.97
C ILE A 384 -13.42 -0.49 -0.65
N VAL A 385 -13.86 0.13 0.43
CA VAL A 385 -13.73 -0.41 1.78
C VAL A 385 -15.08 -0.50 2.48
N GLU A 386 -15.18 -1.44 3.39
CA GLU A 386 -16.30 -1.60 4.31
C GLU A 386 -15.84 -1.44 5.74
N LYS A 387 -16.62 -0.73 6.56
CA LYS A 387 -16.34 -0.59 7.99
C LYS A 387 -16.69 -1.90 8.70
N THR A 388 -15.69 -2.57 9.27
CA THR A 388 -15.86 -3.84 9.97
C THR A 388 -14.82 -4.03 11.08
N GLN A 389 -15.23 -4.69 12.16
CA GLN A 389 -14.31 -5.09 13.24
C GLN A 389 -13.59 -6.42 12.94
N LEU A 390 -14.02 -7.13 11.91
CA LEU A 390 -13.43 -8.40 11.48
C LEU A 390 -12.19 -8.13 10.65
N ALA A 391 -11.03 -8.55 11.15
CA ALA A 391 -9.81 -8.61 10.37
C ALA A 391 -9.57 -10.06 9.92
N VAL A 392 -9.49 -10.29 8.62
CA VAL A 392 -9.09 -11.59 8.07
C VAL A 392 -7.57 -11.60 7.91
N TYR A 393 -6.92 -12.58 8.53
CA TYR A 393 -5.51 -12.91 8.32
C TYR A 393 -5.45 -14.28 7.63
N LEU A 394 -4.68 -14.36 6.55
CA LEU A 394 -4.45 -15.61 5.84
C LEU A 394 -3.01 -16.04 6.12
N GLY A 395 -2.85 -17.12 6.89
CA GLY A 395 -1.55 -17.68 7.27
C GLY A 395 -1.43 -19.11 6.77
N PHE A 396 -0.21 -19.48 6.38
CA PHE A 396 0.11 -20.85 6.00
C PHE A 396 1.05 -21.44 7.04
N THR A 397 0.73 -22.64 7.53
CA THR A 397 1.72 -23.41 8.28
C THR A 397 2.78 -23.95 7.30
N PRO A 398 4.08 -23.92 7.65
CA PRO A 398 5.12 -24.57 6.84
C PRO A 398 5.00 -26.11 6.82
N ASP A 399 4.18 -26.69 7.70
CA ASP A 399 3.89 -28.13 7.72
C ASP A 399 2.39 -28.37 7.99
N PRO A 400 1.57 -28.66 6.97
CA PRO A 400 0.13 -28.89 7.11
C PRO A 400 -0.19 -30.15 7.95
N SER A 401 0.78 -31.03 8.21
CA SER A 401 0.59 -32.15 9.14
C SER A 401 0.72 -31.74 10.62
N LYS A 402 1.26 -30.54 10.87
CA LYS A 402 1.35 -29.88 12.17
C LYS A 402 0.37 -28.73 12.33
N ASP A 403 -0.57 -28.56 11.38
CA ASP A 403 -1.79 -27.82 11.66
C ASP A 403 -2.54 -28.57 12.76
N SER A 404 -2.16 -28.28 14.01
CA SER A 404 -2.99 -28.59 15.15
C SER A 404 -4.32 -27.90 14.85
N PRO A 405 -5.47 -28.62 14.88
CA PRO A 405 -6.76 -27.96 14.89
C PRO A 405 -6.75 -27.10 16.16
N SER A 406 -6.41 -25.81 16.00
CA SER A 406 -6.37 -24.88 17.11
C SER A 406 -7.83 -24.61 17.47
N LEU A 407 -8.36 -25.46 18.35
CA LEU A 407 -9.64 -25.28 19.03
C LEU A 407 -9.64 -23.98 19.88
N THR A 408 -8.50 -23.29 19.95
CA THR A 408 -8.29 -22.06 20.70
C THR A 408 -7.45 -21.07 19.89
N LEU A 409 -7.88 -20.71 18.69
CA LEU A 409 -7.55 -19.38 18.18
C LEU A 409 -8.17 -18.39 19.18
N LYS A 410 -7.34 -17.85 20.07
CA LYS A 410 -7.76 -16.77 20.97
C LYS A 410 -7.64 -15.47 20.18
N TYR A 411 -8.77 -14.99 19.70
CA TYR A 411 -8.93 -13.59 19.29
C TYR A 411 -8.70 -12.73 20.54
N GLY A 412 -7.70 -11.86 20.48
CA GLY A 412 -7.31 -10.95 21.56
C GLY A 412 -8.11 -9.66 21.55
#